data_AF-A0A259SWT9-F1
#
_entry.id   AF-A0A259SWT9-F1
#
_cell.length_a   1.000
_cell.length_b   1.000
_cell.length_c   1.000
_cell.angle_alpha   90.00
_cell.angle_beta   90.00
_cell.angle_gamma   90.00
#
_symmetry.space_group_name_H-M   'P 1'
#
loop_
_entity.id
_entity.type
_entity.pdbx_description
1 polymer ?
#
loop_
_entity_poly.entity_id
_entity_poly.type
_entity_poly.pdbx_seq_one_letter_code
_entity_poly.pdbx_strand_id
1 'polypeptide(L)'
;MTTKSYAVIGAGPSGLAVMRALQKAGVDATGYEASHDVGGLWDITNPRSTMYSSAHLISSRTTTEFTEFPMDSDVDYPGHRVLKRYFDDYADEFG
;
A
#
# COMPACT_ATOMS: atom_id res chain seq x y z
N MET A 1 -33.51 4.07 -3.38
CA MET A 1 -32.38 5.02 -3.52
C MET A 1 -31.20 4.22 -4.01
N THR A 2 -30.55 4.62 -5.10
CA THR A 2 -29.33 3.95 -5.57
C THR A 2 -28.17 4.36 -4.66
N THR A 3 -27.63 3.41 -3.90
CA THR A 3 -26.43 3.62 -3.09
C THR A 3 -25.27 3.97 -4.04
N LYS A 4 -24.52 5.05 -3.76
CA LYS A 4 -23.33 5.39 -4.54
C LYS A 4 -22.26 4.34 -4.25
N SER A 5 -21.80 3.63 -5.26
CA SER A 5 -20.66 2.72 -5.19
C SER A 5 -19.41 3.44 -5.68
N TYR A 6 -18.32 3.32 -4.93
CA TYR A 6 -17.02 3.88 -5.27
C TYR A 6 -16.07 2.76 -5.69
N ALA A 7 -15.23 3.02 -6.69
CA ALA A 7 -14.19 2.11 -7.14
C ALA A 7 -12.82 2.73 -6.89
N VAL A 8 -11.92 1.97 -6.29
CA VAL A 8 -10.51 2.34 -6.12
C VAL A 8 -9.69 1.50 -7.09
N ILE A 9 -8.96 2.16 -7.98
CA ILE A 9 -8.18 1.48 -9.03
C ILE A 9 -6.70 1.49 -8.65
N GLY A 10 -6.15 0.29 -8.47
CA GLY A 10 -4.80 0.03 -7.97
C GLY A 10 -4.76 -0.19 -6.46
N ALA A 11 -4.00 -1.20 -6.03
CA ALA A 11 -3.71 -1.56 -4.63
C ALA A 11 -2.22 -1.35 -4.28
N GLY A 12 -1.60 -0.33 -4.88
CA GLY A 12 -0.35 0.24 -4.37
C GLY A 12 -0.57 1.11 -3.11
N PRO A 13 0.47 1.82 -2.64
CA PRO A 13 0.40 2.60 -1.40
C PRO A 13 -0.78 3.59 -1.36
N SER A 14 -1.01 4.31 -2.47
CA SER A 14 -2.14 5.24 -2.57
C SER A 14 -3.50 4.53 -2.54
N GLY A 15 -3.60 3.36 -3.16
CA GLY A 15 -4.82 2.57 -3.18
C GLY A 15 -5.21 2.08 -1.79
N LEU A 16 -4.23 1.52 -1.07
CA LEU A 16 -4.39 1.10 0.33
C LEU A 16 -4.81 2.27 1.23
N ALA A 17 -4.14 3.42 1.10
CA ALA A 17 -4.49 4.62 1.86
C ALA A 17 -5.92 5.12 1.59
N VAL A 18 -6.34 5.13 0.32
CA VAL A 18 -7.70 5.55 -0.07
C VAL A 18 -8.74 4.55 0.44
N MET A 19 -8.52 3.25 0.27
CA MET A 19 -9.42 2.22 0.80
C MET A 19 -9.59 2.38 2.31
N ARG A 20 -8.49 2.55 3.05
CA ARG A 20 -8.55 2.78 4.50
C ARG A 20 -9.31 4.04 4.87
N ALA A 21 -9.08 5.14 4.16
CA ALA A 21 -9.79 6.39 4.42
C ALA A 21 -11.31 6.27 4.18
N LEU A 22 -11.72 5.54 3.14
CA LEU A 22 -13.13 5.28 2.84
C LEU A 22 -13.77 4.36 3.90
N GLN A 23 -13.08 3.30 4.31
CA GLN A 23 -13.52 2.44 5.42
C GLN A 23 -13.75 3.25 6.71
N LYS A 24 -12.79 4.11 7.10
CA LYS A 24 -12.91 4.99 8.27
C LYS A 24 -14.08 5.97 8.18
N ALA A 25 -14.42 6.39 6.98
CA ALA A 25 -15.56 7.28 6.72
C ALA A 25 -16.90 6.53 6.60
N GLY A 26 -16.91 5.19 6.69
CA GLY A 26 -18.10 4.37 6.48
C GLY A 26 -18.64 4.42 5.05
N VAL A 27 -17.77 4.68 4.07
CA VAL A 27 -18.12 4.74 2.65
C VAL A 27 -17.82 3.40 2.00
N ASP A 28 -18.84 2.79 1.39
CA ASP A 28 -18.73 1.52 0.67
C ASP A 28 -17.95 1.69 -0.64
N ALA A 29 -16.89 0.91 -0.81
CA ALA A 29 -15.99 0.98 -1.94
C ALA A 29 -15.37 -0.38 -2.28
N THR A 30 -15.10 -0.60 -3.57
CA THR A 30 -14.45 -1.81 -4.09
C THR A 30 -13.09 -1.48 -4.68
N GLY A 31 -12.06 -2.18 -4.24
CA GLY A 31 -10.71 -2.10 -4.80
C GLY A 31 -10.52 -3.03 -6.01
N TYR A 32 -9.81 -2.57 -7.03
CA TYR A 32 -9.42 -3.36 -8.20
C TYR A 32 -7.92 -3.22 -8.47
N GLU A 33 -7.18 -4.33 -8.41
CA GLU A 33 -5.75 -4.39 -8.75
C GLU A 33 -5.54 -5.25 -10.00
N ALA A 34 -4.63 -4.81 -10.86
CA ALA A 34 -4.30 -5.50 -12.11
C ALA A 34 -3.15 -6.51 -11.96
N SER A 35 -2.39 -6.42 -10.89
CA SER A 35 -1.41 -7.40 -10.42
C SER A 35 -2.09 -8.51 -9.61
N HIS A 36 -1.28 -9.45 -9.15
CA HIS A 36 -1.70 -10.60 -8.35
C HIS A 36 -1.78 -10.30 -6.85
N ASP A 37 -1.22 -9.17 -6.41
CA ASP A 37 -1.09 -8.81 -5.00
C ASP A 37 -0.96 -7.29 -4.82
N VAL A 38 -1.06 -6.82 -3.57
CA VAL A 38 -0.93 -5.42 -3.16
C VAL A 38 0.53 -4.95 -3.18
N GLY A 39 0.73 -3.65 -2.95
CA GLY A 39 2.05 -3.01 -2.86
C GLY A 39 2.51 -2.35 -4.16
N GLY A 40 1.93 -2.72 -5.31
CA GLY A 40 2.10 -2.01 -6.58
C GLY A 40 3.55 -1.97 -7.04
N LEU A 41 4.16 -0.77 -7.05
CA LEU A 41 5.57 -0.57 -7.38
C LEU A 41 6.51 -1.32 -6.41
N TRP A 42 6.11 -1.50 -5.15
CA TRP A 42 6.98 -2.12 -4.14
C TRP A 42 7.00 -3.65 -4.22
N ASP A 43 6.05 -4.25 -4.92
CA ASP A 43 6.15 -5.64 -5.33
C ASP A 43 7.08 -5.75 -6.55
N ILE A 44 8.27 -6.31 -6.34
CA ILE A 44 9.24 -6.55 -7.42
C ILE A 44 8.81 -7.68 -8.37
N THR A 45 7.87 -8.53 -7.95
CA THR A 45 7.36 -9.63 -8.79
C THR A 45 6.19 -9.22 -9.67
N ASN A 46 5.59 -8.05 -9.41
CA ASN A 46 4.59 -7.44 -10.28
C ASN A 46 5.21 -7.15 -11.67
N PRO A 47 4.70 -7.72 -12.78
CA PRO A 47 5.25 -7.50 -14.12
C PRO A 47 5.20 -6.04 -14.60
N ARG A 48 4.40 -5.18 -13.95
CA ARG A 48 4.31 -3.74 -14.24
C ARG A 48 5.21 -2.89 -13.35
N SER A 49 5.85 -3.49 -12.35
CA SER A 49 6.79 -2.80 -11.47
C SER A 49 8.11 -2.54 -12.17
N THR A 50 8.67 -1.35 -11.94
CA THR A 50 10.03 -0.98 -12.38
C THR A 50 11.06 -1.09 -11.26
N MET A 51 10.68 -1.75 -10.15
CA MET A 51 11.54 -1.93 -8.99
C MET A 51 12.78 -2.73 -9.33
N TYR A 52 13.91 -2.36 -8.72
CA TYR A 52 15.17 -3.09 -8.83
C TYR A 52 15.65 -3.52 -7.44
N SER A 53 16.44 -4.60 -7.40
CA SER A 53 16.72 -5.33 -6.16
C SER A 53 17.43 -4.50 -5.07
N SER A 54 18.21 -3.50 -5.46
CA SER A 54 18.94 -2.60 -4.54
C SER A 54 18.19 -1.32 -4.19
N ALA A 55 16.94 -1.16 -4.62
CA ALA A 55 16.16 0.04 -4.33
C ALA A 55 15.81 0.17 -2.85
N HIS A 56 15.91 1.39 -2.34
CA HIS A 56 15.58 1.81 -0.98
C HIS A 56 14.73 3.08 -1.02
N LEU A 57 14.05 3.39 0.09
CA LEU A 57 13.45 4.71 0.24
C LEU A 57 14.50 5.82 0.13
N ILE A 58 14.10 6.93 -0.50
CA ILE A 58 14.87 8.18 -0.51
C ILE A 58 14.42 9.13 0.61
N SER A 59 13.31 8.82 1.27
CA SER A 59 12.73 9.48 2.44
C SER A 59 12.89 8.58 3.67
N SER A 60 12.91 9.17 4.86
CA SER A 60 12.94 8.38 6.09
C SER A 60 11.65 7.56 6.23
N ARG A 61 11.77 6.37 6.82
CA ARG A 61 10.67 5.49 7.18
C ARG A 61 9.55 6.23 7.90
N THR A 62 9.88 7.02 8.92
CA THR A 62 8.90 7.75 9.75
C THR A 62 8.16 8.85 9.00
N THR A 63 8.70 9.30 7.86
CA THR A 63 8.04 10.27 6.97
C THR A 63 7.26 9.60 5.84
N THR A 64 7.42 8.28 5.65
CA THR A 64 6.83 7.52 4.54
C THR A 64 5.70 6.59 5.01
N GLU A 65 5.78 6.08 6.24
CA GLU A 65 4.79 5.19 6.80
C GLU A 65 3.42 5.86 6.98
N PHE A 66 2.36 5.06 6.94
CA PHE A 66 1.02 5.49 7.32
C PHE A 66 0.99 5.81 8.82
N THR A 67 0.42 6.96 9.17
CA THR A 67 0.40 7.48 10.54
C THR A 67 -0.22 6.53 11.57
N GLU A 68 -1.15 5.66 11.15
CA GLU A 68 -1.81 4.68 12.02
C GLU A 68 -1.09 3.33 12.10
N PHE A 69 -0.03 3.14 11.32
CA PHE A 69 0.62 1.85 11.17
C PHE A 69 2.13 2.05 10.95
N PRO A 70 2.92 2.15 12.03
CA PRO A 70 4.36 2.34 11.92
C PRO A 70 5.01 1.12 11.27
N MET A 71 6.03 1.35 10.45
CA MET A 71 6.74 0.27 9.77
C MET A 71 7.68 -0.44 10.74
N ASP A 72 7.60 -1.77 10.78
CA ASP A 72 8.45 -2.62 11.62
C ASP A 72 9.87 -2.75 11.04
N SER A 73 10.69 -1.72 11.28
CA SER A 73 12.10 -1.67 10.90
C SER A 73 12.87 -0.63 11.69
N ASP A 74 14.09 -0.98 12.12
CA ASP A 74 15.04 -0.02 12.72
C ASP A 74 15.92 0.69 11.67
N VAL A 75 15.72 0.42 10.38
CA VAL A 75 16.46 1.07 9.30
C VAL A 75 15.73 2.34 8.87
N ASP A 76 16.43 3.47 8.82
CA ASP A 76 15.83 4.76 8.45
C ASP A 76 15.40 4.83 6.98
N TYR A 77 16.14 4.19 6.08
CA TYR A 77 15.88 4.16 4.63
C TYR A 77 15.76 2.72 4.15
N PRO A 78 14.67 2.01 4.51
CA PRO A 78 14.53 0.58 4.26
C PRO A 78 14.43 0.24 2.77
N GLY A 79 14.86 -0.97 2.44
CA GLY A 79 14.84 -1.52 1.09
C GLY A 79 13.45 -1.98 0.65
N HIS A 80 13.28 -2.18 -0.66
CA HIS A 80 11.99 -2.55 -1.27
C HIS A 80 11.29 -3.77 -0.61
N ARG A 81 12.05 -4.76 -0.13
CA ARG A 81 11.49 -5.95 0.54
C ARG A 81 10.76 -5.62 1.84
N VAL A 82 11.30 -4.68 2.61
CA VAL A 82 10.66 -4.21 3.85
C VAL A 82 9.40 -3.43 3.50
N LEU A 83 9.43 -2.63 2.43
CA LEU A 83 8.26 -1.88 1.96
C LEU A 83 7.15 -2.80 1.45
N LYS A 84 7.47 -3.84 0.66
CA LYS A 84 6.48 -4.83 0.23
C LYS A 84 5.81 -5.48 1.44
N ARG A 85 6.61 -6.01 2.37
CA ARG A 85 6.08 -6.61 3.60
C ARG A 85 5.21 -5.62 4.38
N TYR A 86 5.66 -4.38 4.53
CA TYR A 86 4.89 -3.34 5.21
C TYR A 86 3.49 -3.10 4.59
N PHE A 87 3.39 -3.10 3.26
CA PHE A 87 2.10 -2.95 2.58
C PHE A 87 1.23 -4.20 2.67
N ASP A 88 1.83 -5.38 2.75
CA ASP A 88 1.12 -6.65 3.00
C ASP A 88 0.55 -6.66 4.42
N ASP A 89 1.39 -6.38 5.43
CA ASP A 89 0.99 -6.31 6.83
C ASP A 89 -0.13 -5.27 7.04
N TYR A 90 -0.05 -4.11 6.34
CA TYR A 90 -1.09 -3.09 6.40
C TYR A 90 -2.42 -3.56 5.78
N ALA A 91 -2.35 -4.30 4.66
CA ALA A 91 -3.52 -4.85 4.01
C ALA A 91 -4.15 -5.97 4.86
N ASP A 92 -3.35 -6.81 5.52
CA ASP A 92 -3.83 -7.87 6.41
C ASP A 92 -4.51 -7.31 7.67
N GLU A 93 -3.99 -6.20 8.22
CA GLU A 93 -4.55 -5.55 9.43
C GLU A 93 -5.88 -4.83 9.16
N PHE A 94 -6.05 -4.21 7.98
CA PHE A 94 -7.18 -3.32 7.70
C PHE A 94 -8.07 -3.72 6.53
N GLY A 95 -7.74 -4.79 5.80
CA GLY A 95 -8.45 -5.29 4.61
C GLY A 95 -9.80 -5.94 4.91
#